data_AF-A0A2V7QZ87-F1
#
_entry.id   AF-A0A2V7QZ87-F1
#
_cell.length_a   1.000
_cell.length_b   1.000
_cell.length_c   1.000
_cell.angle_alpha   90.00
_cell.angle_beta   90.00
_cell.angle_gamma   90.00
#
_symmetry.space_group_name_H-M   'P 1'
#
loop_
_entity.id
_entity.type
_entity.pdbx_description
1 polymer ?
#
loop_
_entity_poly.entity_id
_entity_poly.type
_entity_poly.pdbx_seq_one_letter_code
_entity_poly.pdbx_strand_id
1 'polypeptide(L)'
;MLAAGARGGVLLSTCNRTEFYLAEPDDAVPEAVWALLSERLGAGRSASAYGYVQRDRDAVRHLYRVSAGLDSMILGEPQIQGQVRDAWDASKPLAGPVLHRLFQSALLVGARVRSETGLATGAASAPSAAVTVAGKIFTQLAGRSALI
;
A
#
# COMPACT_ATOMS: atom_id res chain seq x y z
N MET A 1 -9.21 19.57 -4.56
CA MET A 1 -8.96 19.53 -6.02
C MET A 1 -7.88 18.47 -6.22
N LEU A 2 -8.12 17.43 -7.02
CA LEU A 2 -7.06 16.48 -7.38
C LEU A 2 -5.90 17.30 -7.95
N ALA A 3 -4.69 17.07 -7.46
CA ALA A 3 -3.52 17.76 -7.99
C ALA A 3 -3.44 17.47 -9.51
N ALA A 4 -3.36 18.52 -10.32
CA ALA A 4 -2.91 18.46 -11.71
C ALA A 4 -3.77 17.69 -12.75
N GLY A 5 -5.10 17.86 -12.76
CA GLY A 5 -5.91 17.47 -13.93
C GLY A 5 -6.32 15.99 -14.00
N ALA A 6 -5.94 15.19 -13.00
CA ALA A 6 -6.37 13.81 -12.85
C ALA A 6 -7.90 13.65 -12.93
N ARG A 7 -8.35 12.67 -13.73
CA ARG A 7 -9.77 12.24 -13.77
C ARG A 7 -10.16 11.38 -12.57
N GLY A 8 -9.17 10.95 -11.80
CA GLY A 8 -9.38 10.39 -10.48
C GLY A 8 -8.09 10.12 -9.73
N GLY A 9 -8.19 9.98 -8.40
CA GLY A 9 -7.04 9.69 -7.54
C GLY A 9 -7.39 8.89 -6.28
N VAL A 10 -6.47 8.02 -5.87
CA VAL A 10 -6.51 7.27 -4.60
C VAL A 10 -5.13 7.32 -3.95
N LEU A 11 -5.08 7.66 -2.66
CA LEU A 11 -3.86 7.62 -1.85
C LEU A 11 -3.88 6.37 -0.97
N LEU A 12 -2.92 5.46 -1.18
CA LEU A 12 -2.65 4.34 -0.29
C LEU A 12 -1.43 4.65 0.56
N SER A 13 -1.64 4.90 1.85
CA SER A 13 -0.55 5.12 2.80
C SER A 13 -0.59 4.07 3.90
N THR A 14 0.53 3.38 4.08
CA THR A 14 0.75 2.36 5.12
C THR A 14 2.05 2.68 5.85
N CYS A 15 2.49 1.81 6.75
CA CYS A 15 3.82 1.93 7.37
C CYS A 15 4.99 1.71 6.39
N ASN A 16 4.77 0.99 5.28
CA ASN A 16 5.83 0.55 4.37
C ASN A 16 5.78 1.19 2.98
N ARG A 17 4.69 1.89 2.65
CA ARG A 17 4.49 2.51 1.33
C ARG A 17 3.56 3.71 1.41
N THR A 18 3.82 4.67 0.53
CA THR A 18 2.93 5.78 0.20
C THR A 18 2.81 5.82 -1.32
N GLU A 19 1.62 5.54 -1.83
CA GLU A 19 1.36 5.38 -3.27
C GLU A 19 0.18 6.23 -3.71
N PHE A 20 0.38 6.97 -4.80
CA PHE A 20 -0.69 7.69 -5.49
C PHE A 20 -1.10 6.92 -6.74
N TYR A 21 -2.34 6.47 -6.77
CA TYR A 21 -2.97 5.89 -7.96
C TYR A 21 -3.78 6.97 -8.65
N LEU A 22 -3.43 7.29 -9.89
CA LEU A 22 -4.05 8.37 -10.64
C LEU A 22 -4.63 7.83 -11.95
N ALA A 23 -5.79 8.36 -12.33
CA ALA A 23 -6.38 8.15 -13.65
C ALA A 23 -6.14 9.40 -14.50
N GLU A 24 -4.99 9.46 -15.15
CA GLU A 24 -4.60 10.56 -16.03
C GLU A 24 -4.95 10.25 -17.50
N PRO A 25 -5.20 11.28 -18.33
CA PRO A 25 -5.27 11.13 -19.78
C PRO A 25 -3.89 11.02 -20.45
N ASP A 26 -2.85 11.60 -19.85
CA ASP A 26 -1.49 11.63 -20.40
C ASP A 26 -0.50 10.86 -19.51
N ASP A 27 0.60 10.42 -20.10
CA ASP A 27 1.70 9.70 -19.43
C ASP A 27 2.55 10.58 -18.50
N ALA A 28 2.21 11.87 -18.37
CA ALA A 28 2.89 12.78 -17.48
C ALA A 28 2.61 12.37 -16.03
N VAL A 29 3.67 12.05 -15.29
CA VAL A 29 3.57 12.03 -13.83
C VAL A 29 3.29 13.45 -13.41
N PRO A 30 2.27 13.72 -12.58
CA PRO A 30 2.07 15.09 -12.19
C PRO A 30 3.24 15.50 -11.32
N GLU A 31 4.10 16.39 -11.81
CA GLU A 31 5.16 17.05 -11.05
C GLU A 31 4.62 17.61 -9.71
N ALA A 32 3.33 17.95 -9.69
CA ALA A 32 2.59 18.31 -8.49
C ALA A 32 2.60 17.23 -7.39
N VAL A 33 2.54 15.93 -7.73
CA VAL A 33 2.66 14.83 -6.78
C VAL A 33 4.07 14.76 -6.19
N TRP A 34 5.10 14.87 -7.04
CA TRP A 34 6.48 14.88 -6.57
C TRP A 34 6.78 16.10 -5.70
N ALA A 35 6.27 17.28 -6.08
CA ALA A 35 6.38 18.49 -5.28
C ALA A 35 5.71 18.31 -3.91
N LEU A 36 4.48 17.79 -3.88
CA LEU A 36 3.73 17.54 -2.63
C LEU A 36 4.44 16.53 -1.72
N LEU A 37 5.00 15.46 -2.29
CA LEU A 37 5.78 14.49 -1.52
C LEU A 37 7.11 15.09 -1.03
N SER A 38 7.78 15.89 -1.85
CA SER A 38 9.06 16.52 -1.48
C SER A 38 8.89 17.54 -0.35
N GLU A 39 7.80 18.29 -0.34
CA GLU A 39 7.45 19.19 0.76
C GLU A 39 7.38 18.45 2.11
N ARG A 40 6.87 17.21 2.09
CA ARG A 40 6.78 16.36 3.29
C ARG A 40 8.12 15.77 3.74
N LEU A 41 9.10 15.67 2.84
CA LEU A 41 10.44 15.15 3.15
C LEU A 41 11.38 16.20 3.76
N GLY A 42 11.00 17.48 3.70
CA GLY A 42 11.81 18.61 4.16
C GLY A 42 12.72 19.20 3.07
N ALA A 43 13.26 20.40 3.34
CA ALA A 43 13.99 21.19 2.35
C ALA A 43 15.19 20.44 1.73
N GLY A 44 15.29 20.49 0.40
CA GLY A 44 16.42 19.96 -0.37
C GLY A 44 16.33 18.47 -0.73
N ARG A 45 15.27 17.76 -0.34
CA ARG A 45 15.07 16.34 -0.72
C ARG A 45 14.01 16.23 -1.80
N SER A 46 14.36 15.59 -2.92
CA SER A 46 13.39 15.23 -3.95
C SER A 46 12.80 13.86 -3.67
N ALA A 47 11.48 13.76 -3.56
CA ALA A 47 10.77 12.49 -3.46
C ALA A 47 10.99 11.62 -4.71
N SER A 48 11.23 12.21 -5.88
CA SER A 48 11.49 11.47 -7.12
C SER A 48 12.78 10.65 -7.08
N ALA A 49 13.73 10.99 -6.18
CA ALA A 49 14.96 10.22 -6.01
C ALA A 49 14.75 8.90 -5.24
N TYR A 50 13.63 8.76 -4.53
CA TYR A 50 13.32 7.60 -3.68
C TYR A 50 12.04 6.87 -4.13
N GLY A 51 11.32 7.45 -5.08
CA GLY A 51 10.07 6.91 -5.60
C GLY A 51 10.23 6.22 -6.95
N TYR A 52 9.14 5.63 -7.41
CA TYR A 52 9.04 5.01 -8.72
C TYR A 52 7.67 5.33 -9.32
N VAL A 53 7.54 5.07 -10.63
CA VAL A 53 6.31 5.30 -11.39
C VAL A 53 6.00 4.03 -12.14
N GLN A 54 4.79 3.52 -11.97
CA GLN A 54 4.25 2.45 -12.79
C GLN A 54 3.13 3.00 -13.66
N ARG A 55 3.04 2.54 -14.91
CA ARG A 55 2.00 2.94 -15.87
C ARG A 55 1.16 1.75 -16.31
N ASP A 56 -0.09 2.01 -16.64
CA ASP A 56 -1.03 1.04 -17.22
C ASP A 56 -0.98 -0.34 -16.55
N ARG A 57 -0.56 -1.36 -17.30
CA ARG A 57 -0.52 -2.75 -16.86
C ARG A 57 0.41 -2.96 -15.68
N ASP A 58 1.51 -2.21 -15.59
CA ASP A 58 2.43 -2.32 -14.47
C ASP A 58 1.82 -1.75 -13.19
N ALA A 59 1.06 -0.65 -13.28
CA ALA A 59 0.33 -0.09 -12.15
C ALA A 59 -0.77 -1.05 -11.66
N VAL A 60 -1.50 -1.66 -12.61
CA VAL A 60 -2.53 -2.67 -12.29
C VAL A 60 -1.91 -3.90 -11.62
N ARG A 61 -0.86 -4.45 -12.23
CA ARG A 61 -0.12 -5.61 -11.70
C ARG A 61 0.43 -5.32 -10.31
N HIS A 62 0.97 -4.12 -10.10
CA HIS A 62 1.47 -3.67 -8.80
C HIS A 62 0.36 -3.69 -7.75
N LEU A 63 -0.77 -3.02 -8.00
CA LEU A 63 -1.88 -2.99 -7.04
C LEU A 63 -2.43 -4.38 -6.71
N TYR A 64 -2.46 -5.29 -7.69
CA TYR A 64 -2.88 -6.67 -7.46
C TYR A 64 -1.90 -7.40 -6.54
N ARG A 65 -0.59 -7.21 -6.73
CA ARG A 65 0.44 -7.79 -5.84
C ARG A 65 0.34 -7.21 -4.43
N VAL A 66 0.14 -5.89 -4.30
CA VAL A 66 -0.07 -5.23 -3.01
C VAL A 66 -1.31 -5.76 -2.32
N SER A 67 -2.46 -5.80 -3.00
CA SER A 67 -3.73 -6.31 -2.46
C SER A 67 -3.69 -7.80 -2.07
N ALA A 68 -2.83 -8.56 -2.74
CA ALA A 68 -2.56 -9.97 -2.44
C ALA A 68 -1.53 -10.19 -1.31
N GLY A 69 -0.88 -9.12 -0.81
CA GLY A 69 0.18 -9.22 0.19
C GLY A 69 1.50 -9.83 -0.33
N LEU A 70 1.68 -9.86 -1.66
CA LEU A 70 2.90 -10.33 -2.33
C LEU A 70 4.00 -9.27 -2.37
N ASP A 71 3.61 -8.02 -2.18
CA ASP A 71 4.51 -6.88 -2.01
C ASP A 71 4.29 -6.30 -0.62
N SER A 72 4.45 -7.12 0.41
CA SER A 72 4.38 -6.70 1.81
C SER A 72 5.65 -7.15 2.51
N MET A 73 6.12 -6.36 3.49
CA MET A 73 7.29 -6.72 4.30
C MET A 73 7.12 -8.10 4.96
N ILE A 74 5.87 -8.43 5.31
CA ILE A 74 5.48 -9.79 5.67
C ILE A 74 4.57 -10.33 4.58
N LEU A 75 5.02 -11.39 3.93
CA LEU A 75 4.26 -12.04 2.87
C LEU A 75 2.93 -12.57 3.40
N GLY A 76 1.84 -12.25 2.69
CA GLY A 76 0.50 -12.70 3.05
C GLY A 76 -0.15 -11.97 4.23
N GLU A 77 0.45 -10.87 4.71
CA GLU A 77 -0.08 -10.07 5.82
C GLU A 77 -1.55 -9.65 5.53
N PRO A 78 -2.51 -9.98 6.40
CA PRO A 78 -3.93 -9.79 6.10
C PRO A 78 -4.37 -8.32 6.13
N GLN A 79 -3.65 -7.44 6.83
CA GLN A 79 -4.06 -6.05 7.05
C GLN A 79 -3.98 -5.21 5.78
N ILE A 80 -3.05 -5.50 4.85
CA ILE A 80 -2.92 -4.73 3.60
C ILE A 80 -4.21 -4.68 2.79
N GLN A 81 -5.02 -5.76 2.77
CA GLN A 81 -6.29 -5.73 2.04
C GLN A 81 -7.28 -4.75 2.69
N GLY A 82 -7.32 -4.69 4.02
CA GLY A 82 -8.10 -3.69 4.75
C GLY A 82 -7.64 -2.29 4.40
N GLN A 83 -6.33 -2.03 4.43
CA GLN A 83 -5.76 -0.72 4.09
C GLN A 83 -6.05 -0.30 2.65
N VAL A 84 -6.01 -1.22 1.68
CA VAL A 84 -6.41 -0.96 0.29
C VAL A 84 -7.88 -0.58 0.19
N ARG A 85 -8.76 -1.29 0.93
CA ARG A 85 -10.19 -0.98 0.98
C ARG A 85 -10.44 0.39 1.60
N ASP A 86 -9.80 0.69 2.73
CA ASP A 86 -9.96 1.95 3.44
C ASP A 86 -9.48 3.13 2.59
N ALA A 87 -8.33 2.99 1.92
CA ALA A 87 -7.81 3.98 0.99
C ALA A 87 -8.78 4.26 -0.17
N TRP A 88 -9.34 3.19 -0.75
CA TRP A 88 -10.35 3.30 -1.80
C TRP A 88 -11.63 3.95 -1.29
N ASP A 89 -12.14 3.53 -0.14
CA ASP A 89 -13.37 4.05 0.46
C ASP A 89 -13.25 5.53 0.79
N ALA A 90 -12.13 5.96 1.36
CA ALA A 90 -11.83 7.37 1.64
C ALA A 90 -11.73 8.21 0.35
N SER A 91 -11.33 7.58 -0.76
CA SER A 91 -11.11 8.25 -2.05
C SER A 91 -12.28 8.07 -3.02
N LYS A 92 -13.38 7.41 -2.64
CA LYS A 92 -14.53 7.13 -3.53
C LYS A 92 -15.05 8.35 -4.32
N PRO A 93 -15.21 9.55 -3.72
CA PRO A 93 -15.66 10.73 -4.46
C PRO A 93 -14.66 11.21 -5.51
N LEU A 94 -13.39 10.86 -5.35
CA LEU A 94 -12.26 11.33 -6.16
C LEU A 94 -11.70 10.24 -7.09
N ALA A 95 -12.00 8.96 -6.88
CA ALA A 95 -11.38 7.86 -7.62
C ALA A 95 -11.77 7.83 -9.10
N GLY A 96 -12.98 8.30 -9.45
CA GLY A 96 -13.52 8.16 -10.79
C GLY A 96 -13.76 6.70 -11.21
N PRO A 97 -14.33 6.46 -12.40
CA PRO A 97 -14.81 5.13 -12.79
C PRO A 97 -13.68 4.12 -13.03
N VAL A 98 -12.52 4.56 -13.53
CA VAL A 98 -11.38 3.68 -13.83
C VAL A 98 -10.78 3.13 -12.54
N LEU A 99 -10.43 4.00 -11.58
CA LEU A 99 -9.86 3.52 -10.32
C LEU A 99 -10.89 2.77 -9.49
N HIS A 100 -12.18 3.10 -9.58
CA HIS A 100 -13.23 2.33 -8.90
C HIS A 100 -13.21 0.85 -9.34
N ARG A 101 -13.19 0.59 -10.65
CA ARG A 101 -13.09 -0.78 -11.18
C ARG A 101 -11.77 -1.44 -10.81
N LEU A 102 -10.67 -0.70 -10.90
CA LEU A 102 -9.34 -1.23 -10.58
C LEU A 102 -9.24 -1.68 -9.11
N PHE A 103 -9.64 -0.83 -8.16
CA PHE A 103 -9.57 -1.17 -6.74
C PHE A 103 -10.55 -2.30 -6.35
N GLN A 104 -11.77 -2.32 -6.92
CA GLN A 104 -12.67 -3.46 -6.76
C GLN A 104 -12.04 -4.76 -7.25
N SER A 105 -11.48 -4.73 -8.45
CA SER A 105 -10.82 -5.89 -9.04
C SER A 105 -9.60 -6.32 -8.22
N ALA A 106 -8.80 -5.39 -7.71
CA ALA A 106 -7.64 -5.68 -6.88
C ALA A 106 -8.04 -6.34 -5.54
N LEU A 107 -9.10 -5.86 -4.90
CA LEU A 107 -9.64 -6.48 -3.69
C LEU A 107 -10.12 -7.91 -3.95
N LEU A 108 -10.80 -8.16 -5.08
CA LEU A 108 -11.22 -9.51 -5.48
C LEU A 108 -10.03 -10.43 -5.75
N VAL A 109 -9.03 -9.96 -6.49
CA VAL A 109 -7.79 -10.71 -6.76
C VAL A 109 -7.07 -11.04 -5.45
N GLY A 110 -6.93 -10.08 -4.54
CA GLY A 110 -6.31 -10.30 -3.24
C GLY A 110 -7.07 -11.32 -2.39
N ALA A 111 -8.41 -11.27 -2.39
CA ALA A 111 -9.24 -12.27 -1.71
C ALA A 111 -9.03 -13.66 -2.28
N ARG A 112 -9.03 -13.77 -3.62
CA ARG A 112 -8.83 -15.02 -4.35
C ARG A 112 -7.46 -15.64 -4.06
N VAL A 113 -6.40 -14.84 -4.09
CA VAL A 113 -5.05 -15.32 -3.75
C VAL A 113 -5.00 -15.87 -2.33
N ARG A 114 -5.62 -15.22 -1.35
CA ARG A 114 -5.62 -15.74 0.03
C ARG A 114 -6.48 -17.01 0.21
N SER A 115 -7.61 -17.12 -0.50
CA SER A 115 -8.48 -18.29 -0.37
C SER A 115 -8.00 -19.50 -1.17
N GLU A 116 -7.35 -19.27 -2.32
CA GLU A 116 -6.94 -20.32 -3.25
C GLU A 116 -5.46 -20.70 -3.11
N THR A 117 -4.69 -20.01 -2.26
CA THR A 117 -3.28 -20.32 -2.01
C THR A 117 -2.97 -20.44 -0.52
N GLY A 118 -1.85 -21.09 -0.20
CA GLY A 118 -1.34 -21.15 1.17
C GLY A 118 -0.74 -19.83 1.68
N LEU A 119 -0.84 -18.72 0.96
CA LEU A 119 -0.23 -17.45 1.40
C LEU A 119 -0.84 -16.90 2.69
N ALA A 120 -2.11 -17.21 2.96
CA ALA A 120 -2.74 -16.85 4.23
C ALA A 120 -2.32 -17.78 5.39
N THR A 121 -1.82 -18.97 5.09
CA THR A 121 -1.44 -19.95 6.12
C THR A 121 -0.07 -19.60 6.69
N GLY A 122 -0.02 -19.23 7.97
CA GLY A 122 1.23 -18.90 8.67
C GLY A 122 1.75 -17.47 8.43
N ALA A 123 0.96 -16.59 7.81
CA ALA A 123 1.33 -15.18 7.67
C ALA A 123 1.48 -14.54 9.07
N ALA A 124 2.72 -14.25 9.47
CA ALA A 124 2.98 -13.47 10.65
C ALA A 124 2.44 -12.05 10.44
N SER A 125 1.95 -11.41 11.50
CA SER A 125 1.69 -9.97 11.48
C SER A 125 2.93 -9.22 11.97
N ALA A 126 3.02 -7.91 11.71
CA ALA A 126 4.13 -7.11 12.24
C ALA A 126 4.26 -7.22 13.78
N PRO A 127 3.15 -7.19 14.56
CA PRO A 127 3.22 -7.49 16.00
C PRO A 127 3.74 -8.89 16.32
N SER A 128 3.31 -9.92 15.59
CA SER A 128 3.79 -11.31 15.79
C SER A 128 5.28 -11.45 15.47
N ALA A 129 5.76 -10.78 14.41
CA ALA A 129 7.17 -10.71 14.08
C ALA A 129 7.97 -10.01 15.17
N ALA A 130 7.47 -8.89 15.72
CA ALA A 130 8.11 -8.19 16.84
C ALA A 130 8.23 -9.07 18.09
N VAL A 131 7.18 -9.81 18.45
CA VAL A 131 7.20 -10.78 19.57
C VAL A 131 8.19 -11.91 19.31
N THR A 132 8.25 -12.42 18.08
CA THR A 132 9.20 -13.48 17.68
C THR A 132 10.65 -13.00 17.84
N VAL A 133 10.94 -11.76 17.42
CA VAL A 133 12.27 -11.15 17.59
C VAL A 133 12.58 -10.96 19.07
N ALA A 134 11.64 -10.46 19.87
CA ALA A 134 11.82 -10.31 21.31
C ALA A 134 12.11 -11.66 22.00
N GLY A 135 11.43 -12.74 21.60
CA GLY A 135 11.68 -14.09 22.11
C GLY A 135 13.09 -14.60 21.82
N LYS A 136 13.67 -14.26 20.66
CA LYS A 136 15.06 -14.59 20.32
C LYS A 136 16.08 -13.81 21.15
N ILE A 137 15.77 -12.56 21.50
CA ILE A 137 16.66 -11.69 22.28
C ILE A 137 16.63 -12.06 23.77
N PHE A 138 15.44 -12.32 24.31
CA PHE A 138 15.23 -12.47 25.75
C PHE A 138 15.09 -13.91 26.23
N THR A 139 15.12 -14.88 25.30
CA THR A 139 15.02 -16.35 25.47
C THR A 139 13.69 -16.84 26.06
N GLN A 140 13.13 -16.11 27.03
CA GLN A 140 11.82 -16.32 27.63
C GLN A 140 11.15 -14.96 27.92
N LEU A 141 9.91 -14.81 27.44
CA LEU A 141 9.09 -13.62 27.65
C LEU A 141 8.13 -13.75 28.84
N ALA A 142 7.86 -14.97 29.30
CA ALA A 142 7.01 -15.22 30.46
C ALA A 142 7.60 -14.58 31.72
N GLY A 143 6.77 -13.81 32.44
CA GLY A 143 7.17 -13.09 33.67
C GLY A 143 7.86 -11.74 33.43
N ARG A 144 8.00 -11.27 32.18
CA ARG A 144 8.52 -9.95 31.87
C ARG A 144 7.41 -8.91 31.73
N SER A 145 7.73 -7.66 32.07
CA SER A 145 6.87 -6.51 31.81
C SER A 145 7.07 -6.01 30.38
N ALA A 146 5.98 -5.60 29.74
CA ALA A 146 5.99 -4.94 28.43
C ALA A 146 5.38 -3.54 28.56
N LEU A 147 5.89 -2.61 27.77
CA LEU A 147 5.28 -1.31 27.53
C LEU A 147 4.76 -1.30 26.09
N ILE A 148 3.49 -0.94 25.91
CA ILE A 148 2.85 -0.78 24.59
C ILE A 148 2.68 0.72 24.34
#